data_AF-A0A9X8YPP6-F1
#
_entry.id   AF-A0A9X8YPP6-F1
#
_cell.length_a   1.000
_cell.length_b   1.000
_cell.length_c   1.000
_cell.angle_alpha   90.00
_cell.angle_beta   90.00
_cell.angle_gamma   90.00
#
_symmetry.space_group_name_H-M   'P 1'
#
loop_
_entity.id
_entity.type
_entity.pdbx_description
1 polymer ?
#
loop_
_entity_poly.entity_id
_entity_poly.type
_entity_poly.pdbx_seq_one_letter_code
_entity_poly.pdbx_strand_id
1 'polypeptide(L)'
;ELDMQAGGRQSVTVEDSMSMVHASSGKLKPASELLRSEPAIVAGMAKAVMPASKVPWDELIEDYDVIRDLIEKTIPGFDDYNARIRQPGGFRMPLPPTERQWPTATGKAMFSVFSGLHEDQIAAEQNTLRLITLRSHDQYNTTIYALDDRYRGVFGRRDVLFM
;
A
#
# COMPACT_ATOMS: atom_id res chain seq x y z
N GLU A 1 -14.64 -1.97 -5.44
CA GLU A 1 -15.47 -2.62 -6.49
C GLU A 1 -15.10 -2.07 -7.87
N LEU A 2 -15.93 -2.28 -8.90
CA LEU A 2 -15.88 -1.53 -10.15
C LEU A 2 -16.10 -0.06 -9.83
N ASP A 3 -15.20 0.78 -10.34
CA ASP A 3 -15.31 2.22 -10.22
C ASP A 3 -15.62 2.80 -11.61
N MET A 4 -16.81 3.38 -11.75
CA MET A 4 -17.29 3.98 -13.00
C MET A 4 -17.43 5.49 -12.78
N GLN A 5 -16.60 6.25 -13.49
CA GLN A 5 -16.58 7.71 -13.46
C GLN A 5 -16.97 8.27 -14.84
N ALA A 6 -17.00 9.58 -15.00
CA ALA A 6 -17.37 10.21 -16.28
C ALA A 6 -16.43 9.79 -17.43
N GLY A 7 -15.13 9.65 -17.16
CA GLY A 7 -14.13 9.13 -18.10
C GLY A 7 -14.19 7.61 -18.32
N GLY A 8 -15.13 6.91 -17.67
CA GLY A 8 -15.34 5.48 -17.80
C GLY A 8 -14.79 4.68 -16.62
N ARG A 9 -14.44 3.42 -16.87
CA ARG A 9 -13.96 2.51 -15.82
C ARG A 9 -12.57 2.92 -15.36
N GLN A 10 -12.44 3.17 -14.07
CA GLN A 10 -11.18 3.58 -13.45
C GLN A 10 -10.40 2.39 -12.88
N SER A 11 -9.10 2.59 -12.73
CA SER A 11 -8.21 1.68 -12.00
C SER A 11 -7.21 2.49 -11.19
N VAL A 12 -6.98 2.05 -9.95
CA VAL A 12 -5.89 2.58 -9.14
C VAL A 12 -4.60 1.85 -9.50
N THR A 13 -3.47 2.35 -9.05
CA THR A 13 -2.17 1.68 -9.20
C THR A 13 -1.58 1.39 -7.84
N VAL A 14 -0.94 0.23 -7.71
CA VAL A 14 -0.29 -0.21 -6.46
C VAL A 14 1.15 -0.61 -6.75
N GLU A 15 2.03 -0.44 -5.76
CA GLU A 15 3.38 -0.99 -5.77
C GLU A 15 3.41 -2.27 -4.92
N ASP A 16 3.99 -3.34 -5.45
CA ASP A 16 4.22 -4.57 -4.69
C ASP A 16 5.60 -4.64 -4.03
N SER A 17 5.86 -5.71 -3.27
CA SER A 17 7.13 -5.92 -2.56
C SER A 17 8.35 -6.07 -3.47
N MET A 18 8.15 -6.22 -4.79
CA MET A 18 9.21 -6.35 -5.79
C MET A 18 9.44 -5.03 -6.54
N SER A 19 8.82 -3.94 -6.05
CA SER A 19 8.81 -2.61 -6.64
C SER A 19 8.14 -2.58 -8.02
N MET A 20 7.13 -3.42 -8.25
CA MET A 20 6.31 -3.37 -9.46
C MET A 20 5.08 -2.51 -9.24
N VAL A 21 4.98 -1.42 -10.01
CA VAL A 21 3.80 -0.58 -10.11
C VAL A 21 2.88 -1.12 -11.20
N HIS A 22 1.65 -1.46 -10.83
CA HIS A 22 0.68 -2.04 -11.75
C HIS A 22 -0.75 -1.61 -11.43
N ALA A 23 -1.62 -1.70 -12.42
CA ALA A 23 -3.03 -1.35 -12.26
C ALA A 23 -3.78 -2.40 -11.41
N SER A 24 -4.62 -1.92 -10.50
CA SER A 24 -5.53 -2.70 -9.68
C SER A 24 -6.95 -2.17 -9.86
N SER A 25 -7.90 -3.06 -10.19
CA SER A 25 -9.30 -2.69 -10.32
C SER A 25 -10.21 -3.79 -9.79
N GLY A 26 -11.25 -3.38 -9.05
CA GLY A 26 -12.31 -4.28 -8.66
C GLY A 26 -13.15 -4.72 -9.87
N LYS A 27 -13.76 -5.90 -9.78
CA LYS A 27 -14.63 -6.46 -10.82
C LYS A 27 -16.10 -6.58 -10.39
N LEU A 28 -16.37 -6.46 -9.09
CA LEU A 28 -17.71 -6.57 -8.53
C LEU A 28 -18.46 -5.25 -8.70
N LYS A 29 -19.80 -5.26 -8.79
CA LYS A 29 -20.60 -4.04 -8.70
C LYS A 29 -20.47 -3.46 -7.28
N PRO A 30 -20.41 -2.12 -7.10
CA PRO A 30 -20.46 -1.50 -5.77
C PRO A 30 -21.62 -2.04 -4.94
N ALA A 31 -21.36 -2.33 -3.67
CA ALA A 31 -22.36 -2.87 -2.74
C ALA A 31 -23.52 -1.89 -2.45
N SER A 32 -23.34 -0.60 -2.73
CA SER A 32 -24.33 0.45 -2.55
C SER A 32 -24.13 1.56 -3.57
N GLU A 33 -25.21 2.23 -3.97
CA GLU A 33 -25.17 3.43 -4.81
C GLU A 33 -24.55 4.64 -4.09
N LEU A 34 -24.52 4.60 -2.75
CA LEU A 34 -23.88 5.62 -1.92
C LEU A 34 -22.37 5.37 -1.73
N LEU A 35 -21.88 4.18 -2.11
CA LEU A 35 -20.47 3.85 -1.99
C LEU A 35 -19.67 4.60 -3.06
N ARG A 36 -18.66 5.35 -2.62
CA ARG A 36 -17.79 6.15 -3.48
C ARG A 36 -16.36 5.61 -3.39
N SER A 37 -15.60 5.75 -4.47
CA SER A 37 -14.17 5.45 -4.45
C SER A 37 -13.39 6.44 -3.58
N GLU A 38 -12.22 6.03 -3.10
CA GLU A 38 -11.40 6.87 -2.22
C GLU A 38 -11.03 8.21 -2.87
N PRO A 39 -10.62 8.30 -4.15
CA PRO A 39 -10.38 9.59 -4.80
C PRO A 39 -11.62 10.49 -4.83
N ALA A 40 -12.81 9.92 -5.08
CA ALA A 40 -14.07 10.67 -5.06
C ALA A 40 -14.42 11.19 -3.65
N ILE A 41 -14.13 10.41 -2.60
CA ILE A 41 -14.31 10.85 -1.20
C ILE A 41 -13.33 11.98 -0.87
N VAL A 42 -12.04 11.81 -1.16
CA VAL A 42 -10.99 12.80 -0.88
C VAL A 42 -11.27 14.11 -1.59
N ALA A 43 -11.52 14.07 -2.90
CA ALA A 43 -11.82 15.26 -3.68
C ALA A 43 -13.16 15.90 -3.29
N GLY A 44 -14.18 15.10 -2.93
CA GLY A 44 -15.44 15.60 -2.40
C GLY A 44 -15.27 16.36 -1.08
N MET A 45 -14.46 15.83 -0.15
CA MET A 45 -14.11 16.54 1.09
C MET A 45 -13.32 17.81 0.80
N ALA A 46 -12.32 17.75 -0.08
CA ALA A 46 -11.49 18.89 -0.45
C ALA A 46 -12.33 20.03 -1.04
N LYS A 47 -13.29 19.73 -1.92
CA LYS A 47 -14.24 20.70 -2.46
C LYS A 47 -15.12 21.33 -1.37
N ALA A 48 -15.56 20.54 -0.40
CA ALA A 48 -16.42 21.02 0.69
C ALA A 48 -15.67 21.93 1.68
N VAL A 49 -14.42 21.61 2.01
CA VAL A 49 -13.64 22.31 3.04
C VAL A 49 -12.71 23.39 2.50
N MET A 50 -12.33 23.32 1.22
CA MET A 50 -11.43 24.27 0.54
C MET A 50 -12.06 24.78 -0.77
N PRO A 51 -13.16 25.56 -0.71
CA PRO A 51 -13.84 26.06 -1.92
C PRO A 51 -12.98 26.99 -2.79
N ALA A 52 -11.92 27.59 -2.22
CA ALA A 52 -10.96 28.42 -2.95
C ALA A 52 -9.77 27.63 -3.53
N SER A 53 -9.78 26.29 -3.46
CA SER A 53 -8.74 25.45 -4.05
C SER A 53 -8.65 25.68 -5.56
N LYS A 54 -7.41 25.75 -6.07
CA LYS A 54 -7.13 25.83 -7.52
C LYS A 54 -6.97 24.46 -8.18
N VAL A 55 -7.00 23.39 -7.38
CA VAL A 55 -6.90 22.02 -7.89
C VAL A 55 -8.22 21.67 -8.59
N PRO A 56 -8.18 21.17 -9.85
CA PRO A 56 -9.38 20.77 -10.58
C PRO A 56 -9.87 19.41 -10.06
N TRP A 57 -10.46 19.41 -8.86
CA TRP A 57 -10.84 18.19 -8.14
C TRP A 57 -11.79 17.29 -8.92
N ASP A 58 -12.72 17.86 -9.70
CA ASP A 58 -13.65 17.08 -10.50
C ASP A 58 -12.93 16.35 -11.63
N GLU A 59 -12.00 17.00 -12.34
CA GLU A 59 -11.20 16.37 -13.40
C GLU A 59 -10.39 15.17 -12.87
N LEU A 60 -9.83 15.30 -11.66
CA LEU A 60 -9.08 14.20 -11.02
C LEU A 60 -9.97 12.99 -10.66
N ILE A 61 -11.25 13.21 -10.37
CA ILE A 61 -12.20 12.13 -10.10
C ILE A 61 -12.69 11.50 -11.40
N GLU A 62 -12.93 12.32 -12.43
CA GLU A 62 -13.48 11.88 -13.71
C GLU A 62 -12.54 10.94 -14.47
N ASP A 63 -11.23 11.19 -14.39
CA ASP A 63 -10.20 10.39 -15.06
C ASP A 63 -8.90 10.28 -14.22
N TYR A 64 -8.58 9.05 -13.80
CA TYR A 64 -7.40 8.80 -12.97
C TYR A 64 -6.10 8.87 -13.77
N ASP A 65 -6.15 8.90 -15.10
CA ASP A 65 -4.99 9.20 -15.92
C ASP A 65 -4.43 10.59 -15.57
N VAL A 66 -5.30 11.58 -15.25
CA VAL A 66 -4.88 12.93 -14.85
C VAL A 66 -4.14 12.93 -13.51
N ILE A 67 -4.56 12.08 -12.55
CA ILE A 67 -3.83 11.91 -11.29
C ILE A 67 -2.43 11.36 -11.57
N ARG A 68 -2.31 10.36 -12.46
CA ARG A 68 -1.03 9.76 -12.82
C ARG A 68 -0.14 10.73 -13.59
N ASP A 69 -0.70 11.60 -14.43
CA ASP A 69 0.05 12.67 -15.10
C ASP A 69 0.64 13.67 -14.09
N LEU A 70 -0.10 13.96 -13.00
CA LEU A 70 0.43 14.81 -11.92
C LEU A 70 1.54 14.11 -11.14
N ILE A 71 1.41 12.80 -10.89
CA ILE A 71 2.47 11.99 -10.25
C ILE A 71 3.72 11.99 -11.13
N GLU A 72 3.58 11.73 -12.43
CA GLU A 72 4.68 11.74 -13.39
C GLU A 72 5.44 13.08 -13.40
N LYS A 73 4.71 14.20 -13.33
CA LYS A 73 5.32 15.56 -13.27
C LYS A 73 6.07 15.85 -11.97
N THR A 74 5.82 15.09 -10.90
CA THR A 74 6.27 15.45 -9.55
C THR A 74 7.22 14.43 -8.93
N ILE A 75 7.15 13.15 -9.33
CA ILE A 75 7.91 12.06 -8.72
C ILE A 75 8.81 11.40 -9.78
N PRO A 76 10.14 11.48 -9.65
CA PRO A 76 11.06 10.81 -10.57
C PRO A 76 10.84 9.28 -10.62
N GLY A 77 11.00 8.70 -11.82
CA GLY A 77 10.84 7.25 -12.06
C GLY A 77 9.45 6.83 -12.54
N PHE A 78 8.49 7.77 -12.54
CA PHE A 78 7.13 7.58 -13.05
C PHE A 78 6.95 8.06 -14.50
N ASP A 79 8.04 8.25 -15.26
CA ASP A 79 7.99 8.67 -16.66
C ASP A 79 7.08 7.75 -17.49
N ASP A 80 6.31 8.31 -18.42
CA ASP A 80 5.33 7.61 -19.26
C ASP A 80 4.33 6.77 -18.45
N TYR A 81 3.86 7.27 -17.30
CA TYR A 81 3.11 6.49 -16.30
C TYR A 81 1.90 5.80 -16.94
N ASN A 82 1.04 6.57 -17.60
CA ASN A 82 -0.19 6.08 -18.19
C ASN A 82 0.08 5.06 -19.32
N ALA A 83 1.14 5.24 -20.10
CA ALA A 83 1.50 4.28 -21.13
C ALA A 83 2.02 2.96 -20.53
N ARG A 84 2.82 3.05 -19.47
CA ARG A 84 3.45 1.89 -18.82
C ARG A 84 2.46 1.04 -18.02
N ILE A 85 1.47 1.63 -17.33
CA ILE A 85 0.47 0.85 -16.58
C ILE A 85 -0.50 0.09 -17.49
N ARG A 86 -0.64 0.53 -18.74
CA ARG A 86 -1.45 -0.17 -19.76
C ARG A 86 -0.76 -1.43 -20.27
N GLN A 87 0.55 -1.57 -20.07
CA GLN A 87 1.26 -2.80 -20.37
C GLN A 87 0.96 -3.86 -19.30
N PRO A 88 0.72 -5.14 -19.68
CA PRO A 88 0.54 -6.20 -18.71
C PRO A 88 1.73 -6.29 -17.73
N GLY A 89 1.44 -6.25 -16.43
CA GLY A 89 2.46 -6.24 -15.38
C GLY A 89 2.97 -4.85 -15.00
N GLY A 90 2.59 -3.79 -15.73
CA GLY A 90 2.96 -2.41 -15.43
C GLY A 90 4.47 -2.18 -15.60
N PHE A 91 5.10 -1.56 -14.60
CA PHE A 91 6.52 -1.24 -14.64
C PHE A 91 7.20 -1.35 -13.29
N ARG A 92 8.52 -1.54 -13.31
CA ARG A 92 9.35 -1.62 -12.11
C ARG A 92 9.89 -0.25 -11.74
N MET A 93 9.80 0.13 -10.47
CA MET A 93 10.50 1.29 -9.94
C MET A 93 12.01 1.02 -9.84
N PRO A 94 12.85 2.06 -9.96
CA PRO A 94 14.29 1.90 -9.79
C PRO A 94 14.64 1.28 -8.43
N LEU A 95 15.51 0.28 -8.45
CA LEU A 95 16.09 -0.36 -7.26
C LEU A 95 17.62 -0.23 -7.34
N PRO A 96 18.19 0.98 -7.08
CA PRO A 96 19.61 1.26 -7.30
C PRO A 96 20.59 0.26 -6.68
N PRO A 97 20.35 -0.30 -5.48
CA PRO A 97 21.25 -1.30 -4.91
C PRO A 97 21.41 -2.57 -5.75
N THR A 98 20.40 -2.95 -6.55
CA THR A 98 20.47 -4.11 -7.46
C THR A 98 21.46 -3.90 -8.61
N GLU A 99 21.79 -2.64 -8.89
CA GLU A 99 22.75 -2.22 -9.91
C GLU A 99 24.05 -1.69 -9.30
N ARG A 100 24.26 -1.90 -7.99
CA ARG A 100 25.41 -1.36 -7.23
C ARG A 100 25.51 0.18 -7.29
N GLN A 101 24.36 0.84 -7.29
CA GLN A 101 24.26 2.28 -7.17
C GLN A 101 23.74 2.62 -5.77
N TRP A 102 24.47 3.49 -5.05
CA TRP A 102 24.08 3.94 -3.71
C TRP A 102 23.87 5.46 -3.71
N PRO A 103 22.62 5.95 -3.53
CA PRO A 103 22.33 7.38 -3.46
C PRO A 103 22.73 7.94 -2.08
N THR A 104 23.99 7.76 -1.71
CA THR A 104 24.60 8.25 -0.47
C THR A 104 25.62 9.33 -0.82
N ALA A 105 25.98 10.19 0.14
CA ALA A 105 26.97 11.25 -0.08
C ALA A 105 28.35 10.75 -0.57
N THR A 106 28.68 9.48 -0.29
CA THR A 106 29.94 8.85 -0.70
C THR A 106 29.83 8.03 -1.98
N GLY A 107 28.61 7.82 -2.50
CA GLY A 107 28.33 6.92 -3.62
C GLY A 107 28.52 5.43 -3.30
N LYS A 108 28.64 5.06 -2.02
CA LYS A 108 28.92 3.68 -1.55
C LYS A 108 27.90 3.22 -0.51
N ALA A 109 27.85 1.90 -0.30
CA ALA A 109 27.13 1.30 0.83
C ALA A 109 27.68 1.83 2.16
N MET A 110 26.79 2.26 3.05
CA MET A 110 27.14 2.80 4.37
C MET A 110 26.88 1.75 5.43
N PHE A 111 27.93 1.29 6.11
CA PHE A 111 27.82 0.33 7.20
C PHE A 111 27.74 1.07 8.54
N SER A 112 26.81 0.64 9.38
CA SER A 112 26.71 1.09 10.77
C SER A 112 27.00 -0.09 11.68
N VAL A 113 27.87 0.12 12.67
CA VAL A 113 28.12 -0.87 13.71
C VAL A 113 27.03 -0.76 14.76
N PHE A 114 26.35 -1.87 15.02
CA PHE A 114 25.35 -1.96 16.07
C PHE A 114 25.98 -2.54 17.34
N SER A 115 25.80 -1.87 18.47
CA SER A 115 26.51 -2.17 19.73
C SER A 115 26.09 -3.48 20.41
N GLY A 116 24.97 -4.08 20.00
CA GLY A 116 24.53 -5.39 20.48
C GLY A 116 23.01 -5.51 20.55
N LEU A 117 22.51 -6.75 20.63
CA LEU A 117 21.08 -7.09 20.54
C LEU A 117 20.30 -6.89 21.87
N HIS A 118 20.90 -6.25 22.87
CA HIS A 118 20.32 -6.06 24.20
C HIS A 118 19.48 -4.77 24.29
N GLU A 119 18.57 -4.57 23.34
CA GLU A 119 17.66 -3.41 23.35
C GLU A 119 16.49 -3.58 24.33
N ASP A 120 16.04 -4.83 24.52
CA ASP A 120 14.93 -5.11 25.42
C ASP A 120 15.37 -5.10 26.88
N GLN A 121 14.48 -4.62 27.75
CA GLN A 121 14.64 -4.80 29.19
C GLN A 121 14.70 -6.29 29.52
N ILE A 122 15.74 -6.67 30.27
CA ILE A 122 15.84 -7.99 30.87
C ILE A 122 14.70 -8.09 31.88
N ALA A 123 13.88 -9.13 31.78
CA ALA A 123 12.84 -9.38 32.76
C ALA A 123 13.48 -9.50 34.15
N ALA A 124 13.07 -8.64 35.08
CA ALA A 124 13.66 -8.56 36.42
C ALA A 124 13.35 -9.79 37.29
N GLU A 125 12.31 -10.55 36.94
CA GLU A 125 11.78 -11.64 37.75
C GLU A 125 11.89 -12.99 37.01
N GLN A 126 12.18 -14.06 37.77
CA GLN A 126 12.40 -15.41 37.24
C GLN A 126 11.17 -16.05 36.57
N ASN A 127 9.97 -15.45 36.69
CA ASN A 127 8.70 -16.01 36.22
C ASN A 127 7.94 -15.09 35.24
N THR A 128 8.62 -14.13 34.60
CA THR A 128 7.96 -13.25 33.62
C THR A 128 7.92 -13.90 32.23
N LEU A 129 6.72 -13.96 31.63
CA LEU A 129 6.54 -14.34 30.24
C LEU A 129 6.55 -13.10 29.33
N ARG A 130 7.15 -13.23 28.13
CA ARG A 130 7.15 -12.18 27.12
C ARG A 130 6.02 -12.43 26.12
N LEU A 131 5.09 -11.50 26.04
CA LEU A 131 4.05 -11.52 25.01
C LEU A 131 4.62 -11.03 23.69
N ILE A 132 4.40 -11.80 22.63
CA ILE A 132 4.69 -11.40 21.25
C ILE A 132 3.43 -11.54 20.41
N THR A 133 3.32 -10.72 19.37
CA THR A 133 2.26 -10.84 18.36
C THR A 133 2.83 -11.45 17.10
N LEU A 134 2.14 -12.42 16.53
CA LEU A 134 2.52 -13.05 15.27
C LEU A 134 1.34 -13.02 14.30
N ARG A 135 1.62 -12.97 13.00
CA ARG A 135 0.57 -13.07 11.97
C ARG A 135 0.06 -14.50 11.88
N SER A 136 -1.23 -14.64 11.66
CA SER A 136 -1.91 -15.91 11.37
C SER A 136 -1.91 -16.17 9.86
N HIS A 137 -1.92 -17.44 9.45
CA HIS A 137 -1.96 -17.83 8.05
C HIS A 137 -3.18 -17.26 7.30
N ASP A 138 -4.40 -17.47 7.82
CA ASP A 138 -5.64 -17.05 7.15
C ASP A 138 -6.09 -15.65 7.59
N GLN A 139 -5.13 -14.78 7.92
CA GLN A 139 -5.37 -13.39 8.28
C GLN A 139 -4.37 -12.50 7.54
N TYR A 140 -4.87 -11.47 6.88
CA TYR A 140 -4.01 -10.40 6.40
C TYR A 140 -4.28 -9.13 7.19
N ASN A 141 -3.36 -8.80 8.10
CA ASN A 141 -3.49 -7.68 9.03
C ASN A 141 -4.81 -7.73 9.80
N THR A 142 -5.78 -6.87 9.49
CA THR A 142 -7.10 -6.82 10.14
C THR A 142 -8.17 -7.61 9.40
N THR A 143 -7.90 -8.09 8.18
CA THR A 143 -8.84 -8.88 7.38
C THR A 143 -8.75 -10.36 7.74
N ILE A 144 -9.88 -10.91 8.16
CA ILE A 144 -10.04 -12.33 8.49
C ILE A 144 -10.61 -13.05 7.26
N TYR A 145 -9.87 -14.03 6.73
CA TYR A 145 -10.33 -14.84 5.61
C TYR A 145 -11.01 -16.14 6.06
N ALA A 146 -10.53 -16.74 7.15
CA ALA A 146 -11.11 -17.93 7.77
C ALA A 146 -10.91 -17.89 9.28
N LEU A 147 -11.46 -18.84 10.02
CA LEU A 147 -11.22 -18.97 11.47
C LEU A 147 -10.04 -19.88 11.81
N ASP A 148 -9.30 -20.34 10.81
CA ASP A 148 -8.21 -21.30 10.98
C ASP A 148 -6.85 -20.61 11.04
N ASP A 149 -5.88 -21.32 11.61
CA ASP A 149 -4.45 -21.08 11.49
C ASP A 149 -3.74 -22.41 11.23
N ARG A 150 -3.59 -22.73 9.95
CA ARG A 150 -2.97 -23.98 9.51
C ARG A 150 -1.57 -24.19 10.07
N TYR A 151 -0.79 -23.11 10.24
CA TYR A 151 0.59 -23.23 10.72
C TYR A 151 0.68 -23.54 12.21
N ARG A 152 -0.38 -23.26 12.98
CA ARG A 152 -0.44 -23.52 14.42
C ARG A 152 -1.44 -24.60 14.81
N GLY A 153 -2.07 -25.25 13.83
CA GLY A 153 -3.05 -26.31 14.06
C GLY A 153 -4.34 -25.83 14.75
N VAL A 154 -4.69 -24.54 14.60
CA VAL A 154 -5.93 -23.97 15.16
C VAL A 154 -7.01 -24.02 14.08
N PHE A 155 -8.21 -24.47 14.45
CA PHE A 155 -9.35 -24.58 13.53
C PHE A 155 -10.61 -24.04 14.18
N GLY A 156 -11.42 -23.30 13.42
CA GLY A 156 -12.73 -22.81 13.81
C GLY A 156 -12.75 -21.73 14.91
N ARG A 157 -11.60 -21.16 15.31
CA ARG A 157 -11.52 -20.15 16.38
C ARG A 157 -10.27 -19.28 16.30
N ARG A 158 -10.32 -18.08 16.91
CA ARG A 158 -9.21 -17.10 16.88
C ARG A 158 -8.86 -16.43 18.20
N ASP A 159 -9.63 -16.70 19.24
CA ASP A 159 -9.39 -16.31 20.62
C ASP A 159 -8.42 -17.30 21.30
N VAL A 160 -7.18 -17.36 20.79
CA VAL A 160 -6.16 -18.31 21.26
C VAL A 160 -4.93 -17.58 21.76
N LEU A 161 -4.52 -17.88 22.99
CA LEU A 161 -3.23 -17.48 23.56
C LEU A 161 -2.35 -18.73 23.69
N PHE A 162 -1.18 -18.71 23.06
CA PHE A 162 -0.16 -19.74 23.25
C PHE A 162 0.75 -19.33 24.41
N MET A 163 1.00 -20.25 25.34
CA MET A 163 1.79 -20.05 26.56
C MET A 163 2.92 -21.08 26.62
#